data_AF-R6TXH4-F1
#
_entry.id   AF-R6TXH4-F1
#
_cell.length_a   1.000
_cell.length_b   1.000
_cell.length_c   1.000
_cell.angle_alpha   90.00
_cell.angle_beta   90.00
_cell.angle_gamma   90.00
#
_symmetry.space_group_name_H-M   'P 1'
#
loop_
_entity.id
_entity.type
_entity.pdbx_description
1 polymer ?
#
loop_
_entity_poly.entity_id
_entity_poly.type
_entity_poly.pdbx_seq_one_letter_code
_entity_poly.pdbx_strand_id
1 'polypeptide(L)'
;MKNKILSLLLTAILLVGSASLLIACGDKVDKSDETTAADSGAPADSGTAEDSKDVIDYTFDFNGSDFKYTGTPEHETSGTSLIFKKSGTYKLSGTLSDGTIVVDIPKEERLTLLLDNFTASCSTSAVIYVKSADRVYIDLKKGTVNTLTDASSYVYETAGETKPNACIYAADDLTIKGGGTLIVNANYNNGIGCKNDIVIKNGTVTVKAINNAIKGNNSVTVQGDAQVNILACDDAIKSDSLKTGKGFILITEDAVVNLTADSDGLQASQSVTVSGNAKITYTVGGEAVKCDGTSSIADGSMTPAAK
;
A
#
# COMPACT_ATOMS: atom_id res chain seq x y z
N MET A 1 -16.49 -37.80 31.61
CA MET A 1 -17.37 -37.07 30.68
C MET A 1 -16.82 -35.67 30.53
N LYS A 2 -16.63 -35.25 29.28
CA LYS A 2 -15.95 -34.03 28.85
C LYS A 2 -16.80 -32.78 29.13
N ASN A 3 -16.14 -31.61 29.04
CA ASN A 3 -16.66 -30.26 28.71
C ASN A 3 -16.89 -29.32 29.91
N LYS A 4 -16.49 -28.04 29.91
CA LYS A 4 -15.82 -27.17 28.93
C LYS A 4 -15.34 -25.95 29.73
N ILE A 5 -14.06 -25.59 29.65
CA ILE A 5 -13.54 -24.31 30.16
C ILE A 5 -14.01 -23.23 29.17
N LEU A 6 -14.86 -22.33 29.65
CA LEU A 6 -15.36 -21.18 28.91
C LEU A 6 -14.23 -20.14 28.83
N SER A 7 -13.42 -20.22 27.78
CA SER A 7 -12.42 -19.22 27.42
C SER A 7 -13.15 -17.95 26.95
N LEU A 8 -13.32 -17.00 27.86
CA LEU A 8 -13.80 -15.66 27.56
C LEU A 8 -12.67 -14.91 26.82
N LEU A 9 -12.67 -14.99 25.49
CA LEU A 9 -11.85 -14.15 24.62
C LEU A 9 -12.35 -12.71 24.75
N LEU A 10 -11.61 -11.92 25.55
CA LEU A 10 -11.78 -10.49 25.66
C LEU A 10 -11.20 -9.85 24.39
N THR A 11 -12.03 -9.69 23.36
CA THR A 11 -11.65 -8.95 22.16
C THR A 11 -11.47 -7.48 22.56
N ALA A 12 -10.21 -7.07 22.72
CA ALA A 12 -9.86 -5.67 22.87
C ALA A 12 -10.21 -4.95 21.56
N ILE A 13 -11.41 -4.40 21.50
CA ILE A 13 -11.75 -3.34 20.55
C ILE A 13 -10.88 -2.16 20.98
N LEU A 14 -9.71 -2.02 20.35
CA LEU A 14 -9.03 -0.73 20.34
C LEU A 14 -9.97 0.24 19.61
N LEU A 15 -10.79 0.95 20.39
CA LEU A 15 -11.26 2.27 20.02
C LEU A 15 -9.99 3.13 19.85
N VAL A 16 -9.42 3.12 18.65
CA VAL A 16 -8.58 4.23 18.22
C VAL A 16 -9.53 5.41 18.19
N GLY A 17 -9.39 6.26 19.20
CA GLY A 17 -10.28 7.38 19.45
C GLY A 17 -10.56 8.14 18.15
N SER A 18 -11.84 8.40 17.95
CA SER A 18 -12.38 9.44 17.09
C SER A 18 -11.85 10.80 17.54
N ALA A 19 -10.58 11.06 17.28
CA ALA A 19 -10.10 12.39 17.01
C ALA A 19 -10.45 12.63 15.54
N SER A 20 -11.62 13.22 15.33
CA SER A 20 -12.03 13.86 14.08
C SER A 20 -11.00 14.92 13.72
N LEU A 21 -9.87 14.51 13.11
CA LEU A 21 -9.16 15.41 12.23
C LEU A 21 -10.03 15.53 10.98
N LEU A 22 -10.84 16.58 10.97
CA LEU A 22 -11.37 17.19 9.77
C LEU A 22 -10.17 17.54 8.89
N ILE A 23 -9.79 16.64 7.97
CA ILE A 23 -8.99 17.02 6.82
C ILE A 23 -9.99 17.72 5.90
N ALA A 24 -9.89 19.04 5.82
CA ALA A 24 -10.56 19.79 4.77
C ALA A 24 -9.83 19.45 3.47
N CYS A 25 -10.46 18.60 2.63
CA CYS A 25 -9.98 18.35 1.29
C CYS A 25 -10.08 19.67 0.50
N GLY A 26 -8.94 20.27 0.20
CA GLY A 26 -8.86 21.48 -0.62
C GLY A 26 -9.04 21.14 -2.10
N ASP A 27 -9.65 22.07 -2.84
CA ASP A 27 -9.94 21.93 -4.27
C ASP A 27 -8.70 21.55 -5.09
N LYS A 28 -8.83 20.53 -5.94
CA LYS A 28 -7.76 20.05 -6.84
C LYS A 28 -7.95 20.46 -8.29
N VAL A 29 -6.81 20.68 -8.94
CA VAL A 29 -6.60 21.07 -10.34
C VAL A 29 -6.39 19.82 -11.20
N ASP A 30 -7.24 19.66 -12.22
CA ASP A 30 -7.20 18.60 -13.25
C ASP A 30 -5.93 18.60 -14.12
N LYS A 31 -5.44 17.40 -14.49
CA LYS A 31 -4.70 17.18 -15.77
C LYS A 31 -4.71 15.71 -16.28
N SER A 32 -5.26 15.60 -17.50
CA SER A 32 -4.87 14.88 -18.74
C SER A 32 -4.35 13.43 -18.73
N ASP A 33 -5.14 12.56 -19.38
CA ASP A 33 -4.83 11.20 -19.84
C ASP A 33 -4.00 11.15 -21.13
N GLU A 34 -3.19 10.10 -21.27
CA GLU A 34 -2.63 9.64 -22.55
C GLU A 34 -2.89 8.14 -22.76
N THR A 35 -3.34 7.81 -23.97
CA THR A 35 -3.71 6.48 -24.47
C THR A 35 -2.64 5.97 -25.44
N THR A 36 -2.34 4.66 -25.46
CA THR A 36 -2.09 3.87 -26.69
C THR A 36 -2.00 2.35 -26.43
N ALA A 37 -2.55 1.60 -27.39
CA ALA A 37 -2.70 0.14 -27.56
C ALA A 37 -1.38 -0.65 -27.65
N ALA A 38 -1.29 -1.99 -27.72
CA ALA A 38 -2.05 -3.18 -27.31
C ALA A 38 -1.09 -4.36 -27.62
N ASP A 39 -0.99 -5.40 -26.78
CA ASP A 39 -0.90 -6.83 -27.18
C ASP A 39 -0.92 -7.73 -25.93
N SER A 40 -1.43 -8.92 -26.16
CA SER A 40 -1.96 -9.99 -25.33
C SER A 40 -0.97 -10.79 -24.47
N GLY A 41 -1.48 -11.30 -23.34
CA GLY A 41 -0.84 -12.36 -22.56
C GLY A 41 -0.96 -12.14 -21.05
N ALA A 42 -2.02 -12.67 -20.44
CA ALA A 42 -2.13 -12.76 -18.99
C ALA A 42 -1.32 -13.96 -18.49
N PRO A 43 -0.46 -13.79 -17.46
CA PRO A 43 -0.23 -14.83 -16.50
C PRO A 43 -0.87 -14.42 -15.17
N ALA A 44 -1.79 -15.25 -14.70
CA ALA A 44 -2.08 -15.34 -13.29
C ALA A 44 -0.79 -15.84 -12.61
N ASP A 45 -0.08 -14.95 -11.91
CA ASP A 45 1.02 -15.32 -11.01
C ASP A 45 0.42 -15.97 -9.76
N SER A 46 0.07 -17.25 -9.91
CA SER A 46 -0.18 -18.19 -8.82
C SER A 46 1.16 -18.62 -8.21
N GLY A 47 1.92 -17.64 -7.74
CA GLY A 47 3.06 -17.88 -6.86
C GLY A 47 2.54 -18.42 -5.54
N THR A 48 2.60 -19.73 -5.37
CA THR A 48 2.53 -20.38 -4.05
C THR A 48 3.60 -19.73 -3.19
N ALA A 49 3.19 -18.89 -2.24
CA ALA A 49 4.05 -18.37 -1.20
C ALA A 49 4.50 -19.56 -0.37
N GLU A 50 5.67 -20.10 -0.70
CA GLU A 50 6.40 -20.88 0.28
C GLU A 50 6.67 -19.96 1.47
N ASP A 51 6.23 -20.44 2.62
CA ASP A 51 6.62 -20.03 3.96
C ASP A 51 8.16 -20.09 4.06
N SER A 52 8.85 -19.10 3.50
CA SER A 52 10.27 -18.92 3.75
C SER A 52 10.39 -18.52 5.22
N LYS A 53 10.86 -19.44 6.06
CA LYS A 53 11.38 -19.13 7.40
C LYS A 53 12.08 -17.77 7.35
N ASP A 54 11.74 -16.88 8.29
CA ASP A 54 12.27 -15.51 8.45
C ASP A 54 13.81 -15.45 8.40
N VAL A 55 14.41 -15.55 7.22
CA VAL A 55 15.83 -15.28 7.00
C VAL A 55 15.93 -13.77 6.82
N ILE A 56 16.44 -13.12 7.86
CA ILE A 56 16.77 -11.70 7.84
C ILE A 56 18.24 -11.59 7.43
N ASP A 57 18.49 -11.09 6.23
CA ASP A 57 19.85 -10.91 5.70
C ASP A 57 20.53 -9.68 6.30
N TYR A 58 19.76 -8.59 6.43
CA TYR A 58 20.25 -7.29 6.85
C TYR A 58 19.29 -6.68 7.88
N THR A 59 19.85 -5.98 8.87
CA THR A 59 19.06 -5.18 9.81
C THR A 59 19.51 -3.73 9.72
N PHE A 60 18.56 -2.81 9.82
CA PHE A 60 18.78 -1.37 9.92
C PHE A 60 17.96 -0.85 11.11
N ASP A 61 18.64 -0.32 12.11
CA ASP A 61 18.05 0.27 13.31
C ASP A 61 18.27 1.78 13.30
N PHE A 62 17.19 2.53 13.10
CA PHE A 62 17.21 3.97 12.88
C PHE A 62 16.98 4.76 14.18
N ASN A 63 17.70 5.86 14.34
CA ASN A 63 17.56 6.80 15.44
C ASN A 63 17.75 8.24 14.94
N GLY A 64 16.66 8.83 14.44
CA GLY A 64 16.68 10.15 13.82
C GLY A 64 17.25 10.09 12.40
N SER A 65 18.33 10.84 12.15
CA SER A 65 19.07 10.81 10.88
C SER A 65 20.12 9.69 10.82
N ASP A 66 20.46 9.09 11.95
CA ASP A 66 21.48 8.05 12.05
C ASP A 66 20.87 6.65 12.03
N PHE A 67 21.66 5.66 11.65
CA PHE A 67 21.29 4.26 11.73
C PHE A 67 22.48 3.35 11.99
N LYS A 68 22.20 2.17 12.55
CA LYS A 68 23.15 1.05 12.65
C LYS A 68 22.65 -0.09 11.78
N TYR A 69 23.56 -0.85 11.20
CA TYR A 69 23.19 -2.00 10.39
C TYR A 69 24.05 -3.24 10.65
N THR A 70 23.50 -4.41 10.32
CA THR A 70 24.21 -5.71 10.39
C THR A 70 24.17 -6.41 9.04
N GLY A 71 25.06 -7.40 8.88
CA GLY A 71 25.25 -8.12 7.62
C GLY A 71 26.20 -7.37 6.70
N THR A 72 26.17 -7.71 5.41
CA THR A 72 26.95 -7.04 4.35
C THR A 72 26.01 -6.52 3.26
N PRO A 73 25.14 -5.54 3.58
CA PRO A 73 24.23 -4.96 2.59
C PRO A 73 25.01 -4.13 1.57
N GLU A 74 24.61 -4.20 0.31
CA GLU A 74 25.04 -3.22 -0.70
C GLU A 74 24.06 -2.05 -0.66
N HIS A 75 24.54 -0.90 -0.20
CA HIS A 75 23.73 0.31 -0.08
C HIS A 75 24.56 1.57 -0.32
N GLU A 76 23.87 2.62 -0.73
CA GLU A 76 24.42 3.95 -0.93
C GLU A 76 23.62 4.97 -0.11
N THR A 77 24.23 6.13 0.17
CA THR A 77 23.52 7.28 0.71
C THR A 77 23.68 8.45 -0.25
N SER A 78 22.58 9.14 -0.54
CA SER A 78 22.57 10.35 -1.37
C SER A 78 21.62 11.37 -0.75
N GLY A 79 22.15 12.46 -0.21
CA GLY A 79 21.37 13.39 0.61
C GLY A 79 20.74 12.66 1.80
N THR A 80 19.41 12.73 1.93
CA THR A 80 18.62 12.03 2.95
C THR A 80 18.10 10.65 2.47
N SER A 81 18.50 10.19 1.28
CA SER A 81 18.10 8.89 0.74
C SER A 81 19.07 7.79 1.16
N LEU A 82 18.53 6.66 1.61
CA LEU A 82 19.24 5.39 1.79
C LEU A 82 18.81 4.43 0.66
N ILE A 83 19.75 4.05 -0.18
CA ILE A 83 19.49 3.31 -1.42
C ILE A 83 19.98 1.86 -1.27
N PHE A 84 19.08 0.89 -1.34
CA PHE A 84 19.42 -0.54 -1.37
C PHE A 84 19.66 -1.00 -2.80
N LYS A 85 20.82 -1.63 -3.04
CA LYS A 85 21.32 -2.05 -4.35
C LYS A 85 21.37 -3.57 -4.55
N LYS A 86 21.06 -4.33 -3.50
CA LYS A 86 21.12 -5.79 -3.50
C LYS A 86 19.82 -6.40 -3.01
N SER A 87 19.43 -7.53 -3.58
CA SER A 87 18.31 -8.33 -3.08
C SER A 87 18.54 -8.87 -1.66
N GLY A 88 17.44 -9.24 -1.02
CA GLY A 88 17.42 -9.85 0.30
C GLY A 88 16.31 -9.30 1.19
N THR A 89 16.32 -9.74 2.44
CA THR A 89 15.40 -9.30 3.48
C THR A 89 16.06 -8.27 4.39
N TYR A 90 15.57 -7.04 4.32
CA TYR A 90 15.99 -5.90 5.10
C TYR A 90 15.00 -5.66 6.23
N LYS A 91 15.38 -5.98 7.46
CA LYS A 91 14.58 -5.60 8.64
C LYS A 91 14.84 -4.13 8.99
N LEU A 92 13.80 -3.31 8.95
CA LEU A 92 13.86 -1.90 9.34
C LEU A 92 13.16 -1.70 10.69
N SER A 93 13.82 -1.03 11.64
CA SER A 93 13.27 -0.70 12.96
C SER A 93 13.68 0.70 13.43
N GLY A 94 12.97 1.24 14.42
CA GLY A 94 13.31 2.55 14.99
C GLY A 94 12.71 3.71 14.20
N THR A 95 13.33 4.89 14.27
CA THR A 95 12.78 6.13 13.67
C THR A 95 13.74 6.76 12.67
N LEU A 96 13.33 6.87 11.41
CA LEU A 96 13.99 7.70 10.39
C LEU A 96 13.28 9.07 10.34
N SER A 97 13.90 10.12 10.89
CA SER A 97 13.21 11.41 11.07
C SER A 97 13.02 12.19 9.78
N ASP A 98 13.94 12.09 8.83
CA ASP A 98 13.82 12.73 7.52
C ASP A 98 14.63 11.96 6.49
N GLY A 99 13.96 11.19 5.63
CA GLY A 99 14.64 10.48 4.55
C GLY A 99 13.76 9.55 3.74
N THR A 100 14.34 9.07 2.64
CA THR A 100 13.68 8.13 1.71
C THR A 100 14.45 6.80 1.71
N ILE A 101 13.73 5.70 1.91
CA ILE A 101 14.24 4.36 1.60
C ILE A 101 14.02 4.10 0.12
N VAL A 102 15.11 4.00 -0.65
CA VAL A 102 15.08 3.73 -2.07
C VAL A 102 15.47 2.28 -2.34
N VAL A 103 14.67 1.57 -3.14
CA VAL A 103 15.02 0.23 -3.65
C VAL A 103 15.37 0.36 -5.13
N ASP A 104 16.62 0.05 -5.48
CA ASP A 104 17.15 0.17 -6.84
C ASP A 104 18.03 -1.04 -7.15
N ILE A 105 17.38 -2.18 -7.34
CA ILE A 105 18.01 -3.48 -7.61
C ILE A 105 17.71 -3.93 -9.06
N PRO A 106 18.42 -4.95 -9.58
CA PRO A 106 18.12 -5.50 -10.91
C PRO A 106 16.64 -5.89 -11.07
N LYS A 107 16.10 -5.76 -12.29
CA LYS A 107 14.66 -5.97 -12.59
C LYS A 107 14.19 -7.41 -12.47
N GLU A 108 15.12 -8.35 -12.34
CA GLU A 108 14.88 -9.77 -12.18
C GLU A 108 14.93 -10.18 -10.70
N GLU A 109 15.31 -9.26 -9.81
CA GLU A 109 15.55 -9.52 -8.39
C GLU A 109 14.42 -8.98 -7.50
N ARG A 110 14.31 -9.57 -6.31
CA ARG A 110 13.28 -9.26 -5.32
C ARG A 110 13.90 -8.82 -4.01
N LEU A 111 13.20 -7.95 -3.30
CA LEU A 111 13.62 -7.47 -1.99
C LEU A 111 12.44 -7.43 -1.03
N THR A 112 12.69 -7.78 0.22
CA THR A 112 11.71 -7.70 1.31
C THR A 112 12.13 -6.62 2.31
N LEU A 113 11.27 -5.65 2.55
CA LEU A 113 11.34 -4.71 3.66
C LEU A 113 10.49 -5.26 4.81
N LEU A 114 11.13 -5.91 5.79
CA LEU A 114 10.48 -6.37 7.01
C LEU A 114 10.38 -5.20 8.00
N LEU A 115 9.18 -4.66 8.19
CA LEU A 115 8.96 -3.52 9.07
C LEU A 115 8.67 -3.98 10.51
N ASP A 116 9.54 -3.58 11.43
CA ASP A 116 9.52 -3.97 12.85
C ASP A 116 9.56 -2.72 13.74
N ASN A 117 8.39 -2.14 14.02
CA ASN A 117 8.25 -0.88 14.76
C ASN A 117 9.02 0.26 14.09
N PHE A 118 8.87 0.37 12.78
CA PHE A 118 9.54 1.36 11.95
C PHE A 118 8.65 2.60 11.77
N THR A 119 9.14 3.76 12.19
CA THR A 119 8.52 5.06 11.92
C THR A 119 9.43 5.86 11.00
N ALA A 120 8.89 6.42 9.93
CA ALA A 120 9.67 7.22 9.02
C ALA A 120 8.90 8.42 8.46
N SER A 121 9.59 9.54 8.32
CA SER A 121 9.09 10.73 7.65
C SER A 121 10.07 11.24 6.60
N CYS A 122 9.55 11.93 5.60
CA CYS A 122 10.34 12.64 4.60
C CYS A 122 9.74 14.03 4.40
N SER A 123 10.57 15.08 4.48
CA SER A 123 10.12 16.47 4.36
C SER A 123 10.07 16.99 2.92
N THR A 124 10.66 16.24 1.96
CA THR A 124 10.81 16.67 0.56
C THR A 124 10.33 15.64 -0.47
N SER A 125 9.99 14.42 -0.08
CA SER A 125 9.63 13.34 -1.03
C SER A 125 8.83 12.22 -0.36
N ALA A 126 8.78 11.07 -1.04
CA ALA A 126 8.24 9.82 -0.54
C ALA A 126 9.10 9.23 0.58
N VAL A 127 8.50 8.40 1.43
CA VAL A 127 9.22 7.66 2.46
C VAL A 127 9.82 6.37 1.90
N ILE A 128 9.09 5.67 1.01
CA ILE A 128 9.59 4.49 0.30
C ILE A 128 9.44 4.73 -1.20
N TYR A 129 10.56 4.60 -1.93
CA TYR A 129 10.60 4.69 -3.39
C TYR A 129 11.27 3.45 -3.99
N VAL A 130 10.47 2.56 -4.57
CA VAL A 130 10.99 1.45 -5.39
C VAL A 130 11.21 1.96 -6.82
N LYS A 131 12.47 2.21 -7.16
CA LYS A 131 12.90 2.68 -8.47
C LYS A 131 13.02 1.53 -9.48
N SER A 132 13.52 0.38 -9.03
CA SER A 132 13.68 -0.83 -9.84
C SER A 132 13.71 -2.08 -8.97
N ALA A 133 12.92 -3.09 -9.35
CA ALA A 133 12.94 -4.48 -8.85
C ALA A 133 12.03 -5.34 -9.76
N ASP A 134 12.07 -6.67 -9.64
CA ASP A 134 10.96 -7.52 -10.11
C ASP A 134 9.72 -7.27 -9.24
N ARG A 135 9.91 -7.41 -7.93
CA ARG A 135 8.89 -7.18 -6.91
C ARG A 135 9.51 -6.81 -5.58
N VAL A 136 8.91 -5.85 -4.90
CA VAL A 136 9.22 -5.54 -3.50
C VAL A 136 8.09 -6.03 -2.60
N TYR A 137 8.48 -6.70 -1.52
CA TYR A 137 7.59 -7.06 -0.42
C TYR A 137 7.77 -6.08 0.73
N ILE A 138 6.69 -5.50 1.23
CA ILE A 138 6.65 -4.87 2.55
C ILE A 138 6.01 -5.89 3.49
N ASP A 139 6.82 -6.52 4.33
CA ASP A 139 6.38 -7.52 5.30
C ASP A 139 6.17 -6.85 6.66
N LEU A 140 4.94 -6.85 7.13
CA LEU A 140 4.53 -6.23 8.39
C LEU A 140 4.71 -7.25 9.51
N LYS A 141 5.76 -7.08 10.31
CA LYS A 141 6.02 -7.98 11.43
C LYS A 141 4.82 -8.02 12.37
N LYS A 142 4.38 -9.23 12.71
CA LYS A 142 3.21 -9.43 13.56
C LYS A 142 3.34 -8.69 14.89
N GLY A 143 2.27 -7.97 15.26
CA GLY A 143 2.19 -7.23 16.52
C GLY A 143 2.95 -5.91 16.56
N THR A 144 3.53 -5.46 15.44
CA THR A 144 4.21 -4.15 15.35
C THR A 144 3.32 -3.13 14.65
N VAL A 145 3.59 -1.85 14.92
CA VAL A 145 2.97 -0.72 14.22
C VAL A 145 4.06 0.06 13.52
N ASN A 146 3.87 0.29 12.22
CA ASN A 146 4.82 1.00 11.38
C ASN A 146 4.11 2.22 10.78
N THR A 147 4.74 3.39 10.83
CA THR A 147 4.12 4.66 10.41
C THR A 147 5.01 5.38 9.41
N LEU A 148 4.47 5.70 8.24
CA LEU A 148 5.17 6.41 7.17
C LEU A 148 4.44 7.72 6.87
N THR A 149 5.16 8.83 6.81
CA THR A 149 4.60 10.17 6.55
C THR A 149 5.43 10.91 5.51
N ASP A 150 4.86 11.19 4.33
CA ASP A 150 5.56 11.92 3.28
C ASP A 150 5.42 13.45 3.43
N ALA A 151 6.11 14.16 2.54
CA ALA A 151 6.05 15.60 2.45
C ALA A 151 4.69 16.08 1.93
N SER A 152 4.30 17.32 2.23
CA SER A 152 3.14 17.95 1.58
C SER A 152 3.42 18.42 0.14
N SER A 153 4.68 18.44 -0.27
CA SER A 153 5.13 18.84 -1.61
C SER A 153 6.44 18.14 -1.93
N TYR A 154 6.57 17.59 -3.13
CA TYR A 154 7.77 16.86 -3.52
C TYR A 154 8.76 17.73 -4.28
N VAL A 155 10.04 17.55 -3.96
CA VAL A 155 11.18 18.14 -4.67
C VAL A 155 11.81 17.05 -5.52
N TYR A 156 11.84 17.27 -6.84
CA TYR A 156 12.48 16.38 -7.80
C TYR A 156 13.86 16.89 -8.19
N GLU A 157 14.81 15.99 -8.37
CA GLU A 157 16.17 16.36 -8.81
C GLU A 157 16.16 16.88 -10.25
N THR A 158 15.33 16.27 -11.12
CA THR A 158 15.22 16.66 -12.52
C THR A 158 13.88 17.34 -12.82
N ALA A 159 13.94 18.49 -13.48
CA ALA A 159 12.73 19.20 -13.90
C ALA A 159 11.88 18.34 -14.85
N GLY A 160 10.57 18.26 -14.58
CA GLY A 160 9.63 17.46 -15.36
C GLY A 160 9.44 16.02 -14.87
N GLU A 161 10.24 15.56 -13.91
CA GLU A 161 9.92 14.31 -13.21
C GLU A 161 8.63 14.45 -12.41
N THR A 162 7.84 13.38 -12.41
CA THR A 162 6.56 13.31 -11.70
C THR A 162 6.50 12.14 -10.74
N LYS A 163 7.63 11.46 -10.51
CA LYS A 163 7.74 10.25 -9.68
C LYS A 163 8.94 10.36 -8.74
N PRO A 164 8.82 9.91 -7.48
CA PRO A 164 7.63 9.29 -6.87
C PRO A 164 6.46 10.28 -6.71
N ASN A 165 5.23 9.76 -6.62
CA ASN A 165 4.01 10.56 -6.38
C ASN A 165 3.04 9.87 -5.40
N ALA A 166 3.61 9.16 -4.43
CA ALA A 166 2.92 8.55 -3.32
C ALA A 166 3.86 8.44 -2.12
N CYS A 167 3.33 8.32 -0.90
CA CYS A 167 4.17 8.12 0.30
C CYS A 167 4.96 6.81 0.21
N ILE A 168 4.33 5.77 -0.34
CA ILE A 168 4.98 4.55 -0.82
C ILE A 168 4.76 4.50 -2.32
N TYR A 169 5.82 4.64 -3.11
CA TYR A 169 5.72 4.55 -4.57
C TYR A 169 6.60 3.43 -5.12
N ALA A 170 6.06 2.63 -6.04
CA ALA A 170 6.81 1.62 -6.77
C ALA A 170 6.69 1.74 -8.30
N ALA A 171 7.83 1.67 -8.98
CA ALA A 171 7.90 1.62 -10.44
C ALA A 171 7.65 0.21 -11.02
N ASP A 172 7.77 -0.82 -10.17
CA ASP A 172 7.52 -2.24 -10.45
C ASP A 172 6.63 -2.83 -9.34
N ASP A 173 6.37 -4.15 -9.33
CA ASP A 173 5.34 -4.76 -8.48
C ASP A 173 5.56 -4.54 -6.97
N LEU A 174 4.47 -4.29 -6.25
CA LEU A 174 4.48 -4.09 -4.80
C LEU A 174 3.53 -5.06 -4.11
N THR A 175 4.03 -5.79 -3.12
CA THR A 175 3.21 -6.62 -2.23
C THR A 175 3.35 -6.18 -0.79
N ILE A 176 2.25 -5.89 -0.11
CA ILE A 176 2.20 -5.69 1.33
C ILE A 176 1.61 -6.95 1.96
N LYS A 177 2.30 -7.51 2.95
CA LYS A 177 1.88 -8.75 3.61
C LYS A 177 2.26 -8.76 5.09
N GLY A 178 1.93 -9.84 5.77
CA GLY A 178 2.31 -10.07 7.17
C GLY A 178 1.17 -9.82 8.14
N GLY A 179 1.47 -9.77 9.45
CA GLY A 179 0.47 -9.69 10.51
C GLY A 179 0.54 -8.41 11.36
N GLY A 180 1.36 -7.45 10.95
CA GLY A 180 1.53 -6.16 11.61
C GLY A 180 0.57 -5.08 11.11
N THR A 181 0.78 -3.86 11.60
CA THR A 181 0.05 -2.67 11.16
C THR A 181 0.95 -1.72 10.39
N LEU A 182 0.45 -1.18 9.29
CA LEU A 182 1.04 -0.10 8.51
C LEU A 182 0.10 1.10 8.51
N ILE A 183 0.61 2.27 8.87
CA ILE A 183 -0.09 3.56 8.81
C ILE A 183 0.65 4.43 7.79
N VAL A 184 -0.06 4.89 6.76
CA VAL A 184 0.48 5.75 5.70
C VAL A 184 -0.25 7.09 5.74
N ASN A 185 0.50 8.17 5.99
CA ASN A 185 0.03 9.54 5.92
C ASN A 185 0.61 10.20 4.68
N ALA A 186 -0.16 10.24 3.59
CA ALA A 186 0.22 10.85 2.33
C ALA A 186 -0.36 12.25 2.19
N ASN A 187 0.49 13.24 2.39
CA ASN A 187 0.22 14.66 2.39
C ASN A 187 0.46 15.30 1.01
N TYR A 188 1.16 14.63 0.08
CA TYR A 188 1.44 15.18 -1.25
C TYR A 188 0.46 14.72 -2.35
N ASN A 189 0.20 13.42 -2.43
CA ASN A 189 -0.61 12.87 -3.52
C ASN A 189 -1.25 11.55 -3.11
N ASN A 190 -0.85 10.42 -3.70
CA ASN A 190 -1.45 9.13 -3.39
C ASN A 190 -0.85 8.52 -2.12
N GLY A 191 -1.59 7.64 -1.44
CA GLY A 191 -1.06 6.89 -0.29
C GLY A 191 0.00 5.88 -0.70
N ILE A 192 -0.47 4.84 -1.38
CA ILE A 192 0.32 3.72 -1.87
C ILE A 192 0.13 3.68 -3.39
N GLY A 193 1.20 3.96 -4.14
CA GLY A 193 1.19 4.06 -5.58
C GLY A 193 2.09 3.02 -6.24
N CYS A 194 1.64 2.42 -7.35
CA CYS A 194 2.43 1.49 -8.14
C CYS A 194 2.16 1.69 -9.63
N LYS A 195 3.21 1.71 -10.44
CA LYS A 195 3.09 1.70 -11.91
C LYS A 195 2.54 0.36 -12.42
N ASN A 196 2.78 -0.72 -11.69
CA ASN A 196 2.27 -2.04 -12.02
C ASN A 196 1.16 -2.45 -11.05
N ASP A 197 1.36 -3.57 -10.36
CA ASP A 197 0.37 -4.28 -9.57
C ASP A 197 0.63 -4.05 -8.08
N ILE A 198 -0.45 -3.87 -7.31
CA ILE A 198 -0.42 -3.85 -5.85
C ILE A 198 -1.16 -5.06 -5.33
N VAL A 199 -0.52 -5.82 -4.44
CA VAL A 199 -1.17 -6.89 -3.67
C VAL A 199 -1.09 -6.56 -2.19
N ILE A 200 -2.21 -6.57 -1.49
CA ILE A 200 -2.30 -6.54 -0.03
C ILE A 200 -2.82 -7.90 0.42
N LYS A 201 -1.99 -8.65 1.16
CA LYS A 201 -2.30 -10.00 1.63
C LYS A 201 -2.05 -10.12 3.12
N ASN A 202 -3.13 -10.14 3.90
CA ASN A 202 -3.12 -10.11 5.37
C ASN A 202 -2.63 -8.76 5.95
N GLY A 203 -2.73 -8.63 7.27
CA GLY A 203 -2.23 -7.47 8.02
C GLY A 203 -3.24 -6.32 8.10
N THR A 204 -2.88 -5.25 8.82
CA THR A 204 -3.72 -4.04 8.93
C THR A 204 -3.05 -2.87 8.22
N VAL A 205 -3.70 -2.30 7.22
CA VAL A 205 -3.18 -1.17 6.44
C VAL A 205 -4.14 0.01 6.58
N THR A 206 -3.68 1.11 7.15
CA THR A 206 -4.42 2.37 7.24
C THR A 206 -3.78 3.41 6.36
N VAL A 207 -4.55 4.01 5.47
CA VAL A 207 -4.05 5.00 4.51
C VAL A 207 -4.88 6.27 4.58
N LYS A 208 -4.22 7.40 4.82
CA LYS A 208 -4.77 8.74 4.65
C LYS A 208 -4.06 9.38 3.47
N ALA A 209 -4.81 9.82 2.47
CA ALA A 209 -4.22 10.41 1.27
C ALA A 209 -4.99 11.66 0.85
N ILE A 210 -4.26 12.70 0.46
CA ILE A 210 -4.88 13.88 -0.13
C ILE A 210 -5.34 13.64 -1.57
N ASN A 211 -4.92 12.54 -2.21
CA ASN A 211 -5.44 12.03 -3.48
C ASN A 211 -6.00 10.61 -3.30
N ASN A 212 -5.71 9.71 -4.25
CA ASN A 212 -6.11 8.33 -4.16
C ASN A 212 -5.37 7.61 -3.02
N ALA A 213 -6.07 6.86 -2.19
CA ALA A 213 -5.38 6.15 -1.10
C ALA A 213 -4.50 5.01 -1.64
N ILE A 214 -5.05 4.14 -2.49
CA ILE A 214 -4.31 3.04 -3.10
C ILE A 214 -4.48 3.08 -4.61
N LYS A 215 -3.38 3.26 -5.35
CA LYS A 215 -3.37 3.35 -6.81
C LYS A 215 -2.36 2.40 -7.43
N GLY A 216 -2.83 1.30 -8.01
CA GLY A 216 -2.02 0.42 -8.86
C GLY A 216 -2.48 0.53 -10.30
N ASN A 217 -1.65 1.01 -11.22
CA ASN A 217 -2.11 1.25 -12.58
C ASN A 217 -2.54 -0.06 -13.26
N ASN A 218 -1.80 -1.16 -13.07
CA ASN A 218 -2.18 -2.45 -13.66
C ASN A 218 -3.27 -3.14 -12.83
N SER A 219 -3.14 -3.18 -11.50
CA SER A 219 -4.17 -3.76 -10.65
C SER A 219 -4.00 -3.36 -9.18
N VAL A 220 -5.09 -3.52 -8.43
CA VAL A 220 -5.05 -3.58 -6.96
C VAL A 220 -5.79 -4.84 -6.51
N THR A 221 -5.09 -5.71 -5.78
CA THR A 221 -5.66 -6.92 -5.17
C THR A 221 -5.58 -6.85 -3.65
N VAL A 222 -6.70 -7.07 -2.97
CA VAL A 222 -6.78 -7.21 -1.51
C VAL A 222 -7.35 -8.60 -1.20
N GLN A 223 -6.59 -9.40 -0.46
CA GLN A 223 -6.90 -10.82 -0.21
C GLN A 223 -6.40 -11.28 1.17
N GLY A 224 -6.65 -12.54 1.50
CA GLY A 224 -6.38 -13.10 2.82
C GLY A 224 -7.32 -12.55 3.87
N ASP A 225 -6.80 -12.32 5.08
CA ASP A 225 -7.49 -11.66 6.19
C ASP A 225 -7.11 -10.17 6.33
N ALA A 226 -6.74 -9.53 5.21
CA ALA A 226 -6.31 -8.14 5.21
C ALA A 226 -7.41 -7.20 5.72
N GLN A 227 -7.02 -6.29 6.62
CA GLN A 227 -7.85 -5.21 7.16
C GLN A 227 -7.37 -3.87 6.60
N VAL A 228 -8.08 -3.30 5.65
CA VAL A 228 -7.70 -2.05 4.98
C VAL A 228 -8.64 -0.92 5.41
N ASN A 229 -8.08 0.17 5.94
CA ASN A 229 -8.83 1.36 6.38
C ASN A 229 -8.38 2.59 5.60
N ILE A 230 -9.30 3.27 4.92
CA ILE A 230 -8.96 4.33 3.97
C ILE A 230 -9.70 5.63 4.30
N LEU A 231 -8.96 6.73 4.24
CA LEU A 231 -9.47 8.08 4.08
C LEU A 231 -8.78 8.72 2.86
N ALA A 232 -9.54 8.98 1.80
CA ALA A 232 -9.05 9.56 0.56
C ALA A 232 -9.81 10.86 0.22
N CYS A 233 -9.09 11.90 -0.19
CA CYS A 233 -9.69 13.11 -0.77
C CYS A 233 -9.96 12.98 -2.28
N ASP A 234 -9.70 11.81 -2.87
CA ASP A 234 -10.08 11.43 -4.23
C ASP A 234 -10.65 10.00 -4.16
N ASP A 235 -10.25 9.06 -5.02
CA ASP A 235 -10.76 7.68 -4.95
C ASP A 235 -10.09 6.87 -3.83
N ALA A 236 -10.83 5.98 -3.18
CA ALA A 236 -10.24 5.11 -2.17
C ALA A 236 -9.28 4.08 -2.80
N ILE A 237 -9.72 3.32 -3.80
CA ILE A 237 -8.89 2.36 -4.53
C ILE A 237 -9.04 2.56 -6.04
N LYS A 238 -7.92 2.74 -6.75
CA LYS A 238 -7.92 3.07 -8.18
C LYS A 238 -7.00 2.15 -9.00
N SER A 239 -7.50 1.71 -10.16
CA SER A 239 -6.71 1.08 -11.23
C SER A 239 -7.17 1.55 -12.61
N ASP A 240 -6.26 2.03 -13.46
CA ASP A 240 -6.63 2.79 -14.68
C ASP A 240 -5.94 2.33 -15.97
N SER A 241 -5.25 1.17 -15.97
CA SER A 241 -4.68 0.66 -17.21
C SER A 241 -5.75 0.09 -18.14
N LEU A 242 -5.79 0.58 -19.38
CA LEU A 242 -6.63 0.03 -20.45
C LEU A 242 -6.01 -1.21 -21.15
N LYS A 243 -4.87 -1.70 -20.65
CA LYS A 243 -4.20 -2.86 -21.24
C LYS A 243 -4.96 -4.15 -20.91
N THR A 244 -4.97 -5.10 -21.85
CA THR A 244 -5.58 -6.42 -21.65
C THR A 244 -5.00 -7.12 -20.43
N GLY A 245 -5.87 -7.65 -19.56
CA GLY A 245 -5.47 -8.34 -18.32
C GLY A 245 -5.00 -7.41 -17.20
N LYS A 246 -5.21 -6.10 -17.34
CA LYS A 246 -4.85 -5.04 -16.38
C LYS A 246 -6.07 -4.12 -16.16
N GLY A 247 -5.91 -3.06 -15.39
CA GLY A 247 -6.96 -2.10 -15.03
C GLY A 247 -8.02 -2.65 -14.11
N PHE A 248 -7.67 -3.59 -13.22
CA PHE A 248 -8.65 -4.28 -12.38
C PHE A 248 -8.45 -4.08 -10.89
N ILE A 249 -9.55 -4.16 -10.16
CA ILE A 249 -9.57 -4.25 -8.69
C ILE A 249 -10.16 -5.62 -8.31
N LEU A 250 -9.46 -6.35 -7.45
CA LEU A 250 -9.93 -7.62 -6.87
C LEU A 250 -9.90 -7.53 -5.34
N ILE A 251 -11.05 -7.76 -4.72
CA ILE A 251 -11.17 -7.89 -3.26
C ILE A 251 -11.81 -9.26 -2.99
N THR A 252 -11.10 -10.13 -2.28
CA THR A 252 -11.47 -11.55 -2.21
C THR A 252 -11.13 -12.19 -0.86
N GLU A 253 -11.42 -13.48 -0.73
CA GLU A 253 -11.19 -14.28 0.47
C GLU A 253 -11.91 -13.66 1.69
N ASP A 254 -11.22 -13.40 2.79
CA ASP A 254 -11.79 -12.87 4.03
C ASP A 254 -11.44 -11.38 4.25
N ALA A 255 -10.99 -10.68 3.20
CA ALA A 255 -10.54 -9.30 3.30
C ALA A 255 -11.65 -8.35 3.75
N VAL A 256 -11.32 -7.41 4.63
CA VAL A 256 -12.22 -6.34 5.07
C VAL A 256 -11.64 -4.98 4.69
N VAL A 257 -12.44 -4.18 3.99
CA VAL A 257 -12.08 -2.83 3.55
C VAL A 257 -13.08 -1.83 4.12
N ASN A 258 -12.62 -0.89 4.93
CA ASN A 258 -13.41 0.25 5.39
C ASN A 258 -12.88 1.49 4.70
N LEU A 259 -13.72 2.18 3.92
CA LEU A 259 -13.27 3.32 3.13
C LEU A 259 -14.16 4.55 3.32
N THR A 260 -13.51 5.70 3.33
CA THR A 260 -14.12 7.02 3.12
C THR A 260 -13.38 7.70 1.98
N ALA A 261 -14.11 8.12 0.96
CA ALA A 261 -13.56 8.78 -0.23
C ALA A 261 -14.42 9.99 -0.60
N ASP A 262 -13.79 11.09 -1.01
CA ASP A 262 -14.53 12.25 -1.52
C ASP A 262 -15.02 12.01 -2.97
N SER A 263 -14.33 11.17 -3.72
CA SER A 263 -14.73 10.68 -5.05
C SER A 263 -15.27 9.25 -4.94
N ASP A 264 -14.72 8.30 -5.70
CA ASP A 264 -15.26 6.96 -5.85
C ASP A 264 -14.64 5.99 -4.82
N GLY A 265 -15.42 4.98 -4.40
CA GLY A 265 -14.93 3.93 -3.51
C GLY A 265 -13.91 3.04 -4.20
N LEU A 266 -14.37 2.36 -5.25
CA LEU A 266 -13.55 1.53 -6.13
C LEU A 266 -13.63 2.08 -7.56
N GLN A 267 -12.53 2.57 -8.11
CA GLN A 267 -12.47 3.05 -9.50
C GLN A 267 -11.57 2.15 -10.36
N ALA A 268 -12.14 1.46 -11.34
CA ALA A 268 -11.36 0.61 -12.25
C ALA A 268 -11.74 0.78 -13.72
N SER A 269 -10.77 0.86 -14.63
CA SER A 269 -11.11 0.96 -16.06
C SER A 269 -11.66 -0.35 -16.66
N GLN A 270 -11.24 -1.52 -16.18
CA GLN A 270 -11.52 -2.80 -16.87
C GLN A 270 -12.40 -3.74 -16.05
N SER A 271 -12.11 -3.94 -14.77
CA SER A 271 -13.01 -4.71 -13.91
C SER A 271 -12.90 -4.42 -12.43
N VAL A 272 -14.00 -4.62 -11.71
CA VAL A 272 -14.05 -4.71 -10.25
C VAL A 272 -14.65 -6.04 -9.87
N THR A 273 -13.95 -6.83 -9.07
CA THR A 273 -14.46 -8.09 -8.52
C THR A 273 -14.39 -8.06 -7.01
N VAL A 274 -15.54 -8.28 -6.36
CA VAL A 274 -15.63 -8.51 -4.92
C VAL A 274 -16.23 -9.91 -4.72
N SER A 275 -15.46 -10.82 -4.12
CA SER A 275 -15.83 -12.24 -4.04
C SER A 275 -15.38 -12.89 -2.73
N GLY A 276 -15.64 -14.18 -2.57
CA GLY A 276 -15.38 -14.88 -1.31
C GLY A 276 -16.28 -14.36 -0.17
N ASN A 277 -15.70 -14.21 1.02
CA ASN A 277 -16.34 -13.64 2.20
C ASN A 277 -16.02 -12.16 2.38
N ALA A 278 -15.36 -11.52 1.42
CA ALA A 278 -14.87 -10.16 1.55
C ALA A 278 -15.99 -9.17 1.92
N LYS A 279 -15.64 -8.18 2.74
CA LYS A 279 -16.56 -7.14 3.22
C LYS A 279 -16.01 -5.76 2.98
N ILE A 280 -16.85 -4.88 2.44
CA ILE A 280 -16.54 -3.49 2.19
C ILE A 280 -17.58 -2.61 2.86
N THR A 281 -17.13 -1.73 3.76
CA THR A 281 -17.95 -0.66 4.32
C THR A 281 -17.51 0.67 3.73
N TYR A 282 -18.42 1.46 3.17
CA TYR A 282 -18.04 2.67 2.43
C TYR A 282 -18.84 3.93 2.81
N THR A 283 -18.16 5.08 2.77
CA THR A 283 -18.76 6.42 2.65
C THR A 283 -18.10 7.11 1.47
N VAL A 284 -18.85 7.50 0.46
CA VAL A 284 -18.29 8.06 -0.79
C VAL A 284 -19.05 9.30 -1.22
N GLY A 285 -18.37 10.28 -1.83
CA GLY A 285 -19.00 11.42 -2.49
C GLY A 285 -19.44 11.11 -3.91
N GLY A 286 -18.72 10.22 -4.60
CA GLY A 286 -19.04 9.69 -5.93
C GLY A 286 -19.77 8.34 -5.88
N GLU A 287 -19.33 7.40 -6.69
CA GLU A 287 -19.89 6.05 -6.79
C GLU A 287 -19.18 5.08 -5.85
N ALA A 288 -19.92 4.13 -5.26
CA ALA A 288 -19.30 3.06 -4.46
C ALA A 288 -18.36 2.20 -5.32
N VAL A 289 -18.76 1.97 -6.58
CA VAL A 289 -17.99 1.27 -7.61
C VAL A 289 -18.19 2.00 -8.94
N LYS A 290 -17.14 2.61 -9.47
CA LYS A 290 -17.11 3.18 -10.82
C LYS A 290 -16.21 2.33 -11.69
N CYS A 291 -16.81 1.66 -12.67
CA CYS A 291 -16.07 0.79 -13.56
C CYS A 291 -16.58 0.91 -14.99
N ASP A 292 -15.69 1.26 -15.93
CA ASP A 292 -16.05 1.38 -17.35
C ASP A 292 -16.29 0.01 -18.00
N GLY A 293 -15.62 -1.03 -17.47
CA GLY A 293 -15.77 -2.42 -17.90
C GLY A 293 -16.80 -3.19 -17.07
N THR A 294 -16.37 -4.27 -16.42
CA THR A 294 -17.28 -5.21 -15.75
C THR A 294 -17.15 -5.17 -14.23
N SER A 295 -18.29 -5.12 -13.54
CA SER A 295 -18.34 -5.25 -12.07
C SER A 295 -19.02 -6.55 -11.67
N SER A 296 -18.35 -7.35 -10.84
CA SER A 296 -18.88 -8.60 -10.25
C SER A 296 -18.77 -8.51 -8.74
N ILE A 297 -19.87 -8.15 -8.08
CA ILE A 297 -19.92 -7.88 -6.64
C ILE A 297 -20.79 -8.93 -5.97
N ALA A 298 -20.20 -9.75 -5.10
CA ALA A 298 -20.94 -10.76 -4.36
C ALA A 298 -22.02 -10.11 -3.47
N ASP A 299 -23.20 -10.72 -3.41
CA ASP A 299 -24.34 -10.20 -2.66
C ASP A 299 -23.97 -9.95 -1.18
N GLY A 300 -24.29 -8.75 -0.67
CA GLY A 300 -24.01 -8.36 0.71
C GLY A 300 -22.52 -8.22 1.04
N SER A 301 -21.63 -8.18 0.05
CA SER A 301 -20.19 -7.89 0.25
C SER A 301 -19.90 -6.40 0.42
N MET A 302 -20.76 -5.51 -0.10
CA MET A 302 -20.61 -4.05 0.04
C MET A 302 -21.78 -3.44 0.79
N THR A 303 -21.52 -2.56 1.75
CA THR A 303 -22.55 -1.90 2.56
C THR A 303 -22.16 -0.45 2.85
N PRO A 304 -23.07 0.53 2.70
CA PRO A 304 -22.81 1.90 3.15
C PRO A 304 -22.57 1.95 4.66
N ALA A 305 -21.66 2.83 5.11
CA ALA A 305 -21.50 3.08 6.54
C ALA A 305 -22.80 3.67 7.13
N ALA A 306 -23.12 3.29 8.37
CA ALA A 306 -24.23 3.91 9.09
C ALA A 306 -23.92 5.41 9.32
N LYS A 307 -24.90 6.27 9.00
CA LYS A 307 -24.83 7.71 9.29
C LYS A 307 -25.02 8.01 10.77
#